data_AF-A0A6N9SI01-F1
#
_entry.id   AF-A0A6N9SI01-F1
#
_cell.length_a   1.000
_cell.length_b   1.000
_cell.length_c   1.000
_cell.angle_alpha   90.00
_cell.angle_beta   90.00
_cell.angle_gamma   90.00
#
_symmetry.space_group_name_H-M   'P 1'
#
loop_
_entity.id
_entity.type
_entity.pdbx_description
1 polymer ?
#
loop_
_entity_poly.entity_id
_entity_poly.type
_entity_poly.pdbx_seq_one_letter_code
_entity_poly.pdbx_strand_id
1 'polypeptide(L)' 'MPAESHTVYPAYRFSIAPMLDWTDRHCRYFLRLLSRNTLLYTEMVTTGAIIHGKGD' A
#
# COMPACT_ATOMS: atom_id res chain seq x y z
N MET A 1 14.48 32.70 11.18
CA MET A 1 14.16 31.61 10.24
C MET A 1 13.00 30.83 10.84
N PRO A 2 11.77 30.92 10.32
CA PRO A 2 10.67 30.12 10.88
C PRO A 2 10.97 28.65 10.57
N ALA A 3 10.91 27.81 11.60
CA ALA A 3 11.08 26.37 11.48
C ALA A 3 9.92 25.83 10.61
N GLU A 4 10.25 25.13 9.53
CA GLU A 4 9.25 24.43 8.72
C GLU A 4 8.55 23.38 9.59
N SER A 5 7.28 23.63 9.93
CA SER A 5 6.43 22.64 10.58
C SER A 5 6.12 21.54 9.58
N HIS A 6 6.80 20.40 9.67
CA HIS A 6 6.46 19.20 8.90
C HIS A 6 5.05 18.76 9.30
N THR A 7 4.05 19.11 8.50
CA THR A 7 2.68 18.62 8.69
C THR A 7 2.66 17.13 8.39
N VAL A 8 2.64 16.30 9.44
CA VAL A 8 2.51 14.85 9.30
C VAL A 8 1.07 14.56 8.90
N TYR A 9 0.85 14.34 7.61
CA TYR A 9 -0.47 13.93 7.12
C TYR A 9 -0.73 12.46 7.48
N PRO A 10 -1.97 12.12 7.85
CA PRO A 10 -2.35 10.75 8.13
C PRO A 10 -2.23 9.88 6.88
N ALA A 11 -1.86 8.61 7.06
CA ALA A 11 -1.56 7.71 5.94
C ALA A 11 -2.77 7.41 5.03
N TYR A 12 -3.99 7.61 5.52
CA TYR A 12 -5.23 7.41 4.78
C TYR A 12 -5.61 8.58 3.86
N ARG A 13 -4.85 9.68 3.83
CA ARG A 13 -5.14 10.82 2.94
C ARG A 13 -4.91 10.46 1.46
N PHE A 14 -4.04 9.50 1.20
CA PHE A 14 -3.71 9.03 -0.14
C PHE A 14 -3.46 7.53 -0.12
N SER A 15 -4.09 6.79 -1.04
CA SER A 15 -4.00 5.34 -1.11
C SER A 15 -3.85 4.84 -2.54
N ILE A 16 -3.16 3.71 -2.71
CA ILE A 16 -3.03 3.02 -3.99
C ILE A 16 -4.02 1.85 -4.04
N ALA A 17 -4.89 1.86 -5.05
CA ALA A 17 -5.94 0.86 -5.22
C ALA A 17 -5.37 -0.56 -5.41
N PRO A 18 -6.05 -1.61 -4.92
CA PRO A 18 -5.69 -3.00 -5.19
C PRO A 18 -5.91 -3.32 -6.68
N MET A 19 -4.86 -3.77 -7.35
CA MET A 19 -4.88 -4.17 -8.76
C MET A 19 -4.19 -5.53 -8.89
N LEU A 20 -4.89 -6.51 -9.43
CA LEU A 20 -4.35 -7.86 -9.69
C LEU A 20 -3.15 -7.77 -10.63
N ASP A 21 -2.09 -8.54 -10.37
CA ASP A 21 -0.80 -8.57 -11.08
C ASP A 21 0.02 -7.25 -11.05
N TRP A 22 -0.54 -6.17 -10.49
CA TRP A 22 0.11 -4.86 -10.46
C TRP A 22 0.52 -4.43 -9.06
N THR A 23 -0.32 -4.66 -8.06
CA THR A 23 -0.03 -4.32 -6.66
C THR A 23 0.71 -5.42 -5.92
N ASP A 24 1.60 -6.13 -6.60
CA ASP A 24 2.48 -7.15 -6.03
C ASP A 24 3.51 -6.57 -5.03
N ARG A 25 4.21 -7.44 -4.28
CA ARG A 25 5.29 -7.08 -3.34
C ARG A 25 6.31 -6.11 -3.93
N HIS A 26 6.70 -6.30 -5.20
CA HIS A 26 7.73 -5.47 -5.83
C HIS A 26 7.23 -4.05 -6.11
N CYS A 27 5.98 -3.93 -6.60
CA CYS A 27 5.34 -2.64 -6.82
C CYS A 27 5.13 -1.89 -5.50
N ARG A 28 4.65 -2.56 -4.44
CA ARG A 28 4.49 -1.94 -3.12
C ARG A 28 5.82 -1.47 -2.53
N TYR A 29 6.90 -2.21 -2.76
CA TYR A 29 8.24 -1.79 -2.34
C TYR A 29 8.69 -0.52 -3.07
N PHE A 30 8.55 -0.48 -4.39
CA PHE A 30 8.85 0.71 -5.19
C PHE A 30 8.03 1.93 -4.74
N LEU A 31 6.72 1.77 -4.55
CA LEU A 31 5.84 2.84 -4.07
C LEU A 31 6.21 3.34 -2.66
N ARG A 32 6.76 2.45 -1.80
CA ARG A 32 7.26 2.84 -0.47
C ARG A 32 8.51 3.71 -0.52
N LEU A 33 9.37 3.50 -1.53
CA LEU A 33 10.53 4.37 -1.78
C LEU A 33 10.10 5.77 -2.23
N LEU A 34 8.99 5.86 -2.98
CA LEU A 34 8.44 7.15 -3.44
C LEU A 34 7.71 7.91 -2.32
N SER A 35 6.94 7.22 -1.48
CA SER A 35 6.16 7.84 -0.42
C SER A 35 6.09 6.97 0.84
N ARG A 36 6.51 7.55 1.97
CA ARG A 36 6.50 6.86 3.27
C ARG A 36 5.11 6.76 3.89
N ASN A 37 4.24 7.71 3.58
CA ASN A 37 2.93 7.90 4.22
C ASN A 37 1.75 7.47 3.32
N THR A 38 2.00 6.80 2.19
CA THR A 38 0.93 6.28 1.34
C THR A 38 0.36 4.99 1.91
N LEU A 39 -0.97 4.85 1.92
CA LEU A 39 -1.63 3.59 2.24
C LEU A 39 -1.62 2.66 1.02
N LEU A 40 -1.03 1.47 1.16
CA LEU A 40 -0.85 0.50 0.08
C LEU A 40 -1.76 -0.71 0.34
N TYR A 41 -2.67 -0.98 -0.58
CA TYR A 41 -3.44 -2.22 -0.57
C TYR A 41 -2.63 -3.35 -1.23
N THR A 42 -2.87 -4.57 -0.78
CA THR A 42 -2.38 -5.78 -1.45
C THR A 42 -3.23 -6.08 -2.68
N GLU A 43 -2.79 -7.04 -3.48
CA GLU A 43 -3.59 -7.54 -4.59
C GLU A 43 -4.98 -8.00 -4.12
N MET A 44 -5.93 -7.94 -5.04
CA MET A 44 -7.28 -8.42 -4.77
C MET A 44 -7.26 -9.95 -4.64
N VAL A 45 -7.49 -10.45 -3.41
CA VAL A 45 -7.61 -11.88 -3.15
C VAL A 45 -9.09 -12.24 -3.01
N THR A 46 -9.54 -13.24 -3.75
CA THR A 46 -10.92 -13.71 -3.69
C THR A 46 -11.18 -14.51 -2.42
N THR A 47 -12.40 -14.44 -1.89
CA THR A 47 -12.77 -15.14 -0.64
C THR A 47 -12.51 -16.65 -0.73
N GLY A 48 -12.75 -17.27 -1.90
CA GLY A 48 -12.48 -18.69 -2.12
C GLY A 48 -11.00 -19.05 -1.98
N ALA A 49 -10.11 -18.17 -2.46
CA ALA A 49 -8.66 -18.32 -2.32
C ALA A 49 -8.18 -18.06 -0.88
N ILE A 50 -8.87 -17.25 -0.07
CA ILE A 50 -8.54 -17.10 1.35
C ILE A 50 -8.94 -18.36 2.15
N ILE A 51 -10.13 -18.92 1.88
CA ILE A 51 -10.67 -20.06 2.64
C ILE A 51 -9.99 -21.38 2.27
N HIS A 52 -9.69 -21.58 0.98
CA HIS A 52 -9.12 -22.83 0.46
C HIS A 52 -7.68 -22.68 -0.02
N GLY A 53 -7.12 -21.47 0.02
CA GLY A 53 -5.72 -21.25 -0.30
C GLY A 53 -4.85 -21.95 0.71
N LYS A 54 -4.06 -22.88 0.23
CA LYS A 54 -2.98 -23.48 1.00
C LYS A 54 -2.02 -22.32 1.28
N GLY A 55 -1.96 -21.89 2.54
CA GLY A 55 -1.00 -20.88 2.97
C GLY A 55 0.40 -21.49 2.82
N ASP A 56 1.04 -21.22 1.70
CA ASP A 56 2.47 -21.45 1.49
C ASP A 56 3.28 -20.32 2.16
#